data_AF-A0A0M2H3W2-F1
#
_entry.id   AF-A0A0M2H3W2-F1
#
_cell.length_a   1.000
_cell.length_b   1.000
_cell.length_c   1.000
_cell.angle_alpha   90.00
_cell.angle_beta   90.00
_cell.angle_gamma   90.00
#
_symmetry.space_group_name_H-M   'P 1'
#
loop_
_entity.id
_entity.type
_entity.pdbx_description
1 polymer ?
#
loop_
_entity_poly.entity_id
_entity_poly.type
_entity_poly.pdbx_seq_one_letter_code
_entity_poly.pdbx_strand_id
1 'polypeptide(L)'
;MTISLPVPSDTAAAQRDALHATLVAAGDARVSAEKHLRQCEHTRHRVADAMERDLHPMTMDEAGRARLRADYAAATADVGAAQAALERARRIEQAAATLAAAIADDALPAARVTATAIADVIVMGRAVERPVRGRAARASARPARRAVQRRDIPPRSA
;
A
#
# COMPACT_ATOMS: atom_id res chain seq x y z
N MET A 1 -33.55 -37.02 -0.43
CA MET A 1 -34.23 -35.93 0.31
C MET A 1 -33.15 -34.99 0.83
N THR A 2 -32.92 -33.87 0.15
CA THR A 2 -32.00 -32.82 0.59
C THR A 2 -32.76 -31.91 1.55
N ILE A 3 -32.44 -32.01 2.84
CA ILE A 3 -32.97 -31.11 3.87
C ILE A 3 -32.27 -29.76 3.69
N SER A 4 -32.93 -28.85 2.95
CA SER A 4 -32.49 -27.46 2.85
C SER A 4 -32.86 -26.76 4.16
N LEU A 5 -31.94 -26.75 5.13
CA LEU A 5 -32.13 -25.99 6.36
C LEU A 5 -32.14 -24.50 6.02
N PRO A 6 -33.15 -23.73 6.46
CA PRO A 6 -33.17 -22.29 6.24
C PRO A 6 -32.03 -21.64 7.02
N VAL A 7 -31.15 -20.92 6.32
CA VAL A 7 -30.17 -20.05 6.96
C VAL A 7 -30.95 -18.98 7.73
N PRO A 8 -30.70 -18.76 9.03
CA PRO A 8 -31.38 -17.70 9.77
C PRO A 8 -31.16 -16.36 9.06
N SER A 9 -32.22 -15.56 8.92
CA SER A 9 -32.18 -14.26 8.23
C SER A 9 -31.06 -13.34 8.74
N ASP A 10 -30.76 -13.44 10.04
CA ASP A 10 -29.73 -12.65 10.71
C ASP A 10 -28.32 -13.02 10.25
N THR A 11 -28.09 -14.30 9.93
CA THR A 11 -26.80 -14.80 9.43
C THR A 11 -26.57 -14.35 7.98
N ALA A 12 -27.63 -14.37 7.16
CA ALA A 12 -27.56 -13.93 5.77
C ALA A 12 -27.34 -12.40 5.65
N ALA A 13 -27.90 -11.61 6.56
CA ALA A 13 -27.63 -10.17 6.64
C ALA A 13 -26.18 -9.89 7.06
N ALA A 14 -25.70 -10.55 8.13
CA ALA A 14 -24.33 -10.42 8.60
C ALA A 14 -23.29 -10.81 7.54
N GLN A 15 -23.55 -11.85 6.74
CA GLN A 15 -22.69 -12.27 5.63
C GLN A 15 -22.63 -11.22 4.51
N ARG A 16 -23.77 -10.60 4.18
CA ARG A 16 -23.83 -9.50 3.20
C ARG A 16 -23.05 -8.27 3.68
N ASP A 17 -23.21 -7.90 4.94
CA ASP A 17 -22.49 -6.76 5.53
C ASP A 17 -20.98 -7.03 5.58
N ALA A 18 -20.57 -8.24 5.95
CA ALA A 18 -19.17 -8.62 5.98
C ALA A 18 -18.52 -8.68 4.59
N LEU A 19 -19.25 -9.17 3.59
CA LEU A 19 -18.84 -9.15 2.19
C LEU A 19 -18.69 -7.71 1.69
N HIS A 20 -19.68 -6.85 1.97
CA HIS A 20 -19.61 -5.43 1.63
C HIS A 20 -18.40 -4.75 2.29
N ALA A 21 -18.16 -4.99 3.58
CA ALA A 21 -16.98 -4.48 4.29
C ALA A 21 -15.66 -5.00 3.68
N THR A 22 -15.66 -6.23 3.15
CA THR A 22 -14.49 -6.80 2.46
C THR A 22 -14.24 -6.12 1.12
N LEU A 23 -15.30 -5.85 0.34
CA LEU A 23 -15.21 -5.09 -0.91
C LEU A 23 -14.68 -3.68 -0.69
N VAL A 24 -15.22 -2.97 0.30
CA VAL A 24 -14.76 -1.61 0.66
C VAL A 24 -13.28 -1.65 1.05
N ALA A 25 -12.87 -2.56 1.94
CA ALA A 25 -11.48 -2.69 2.34
C ALA A 25 -10.54 -3.06 1.18
N ALA A 26 -10.98 -3.89 0.24
CA ALA A 26 -10.20 -4.25 -0.95
C ALA A 26 -10.04 -3.05 -1.89
N GLY A 27 -11.11 -2.26 -2.09
CA GLY A 27 -11.06 -1.01 -2.85
C GLY A 27 -10.10 0.01 -2.22
N ASP A 28 -10.18 0.22 -0.90
CA ASP A 28 -9.30 1.11 -0.16
C ASP A 28 -7.82 0.67 -0.25
N ALA A 29 -7.57 -0.63 -0.19
CA ALA A 29 -6.24 -1.21 -0.37
C ALA A 29 -5.70 -0.96 -1.79
N ARG A 30 -6.52 -1.13 -2.84
CA ARG A 30 -6.13 -0.79 -4.22
C ARG A 30 -5.81 0.69 -4.35
N VAL A 31 -6.69 1.58 -3.89
CA VAL A 31 -6.48 3.04 -3.97
C VAL A 31 -5.20 3.44 -3.23
N SER A 32 -4.93 2.84 -2.07
CA SER A 32 -3.69 3.08 -1.32
C SER A 32 -2.46 2.59 -2.07
N ALA A 33 -2.52 1.41 -2.70
CA ALA A 33 -1.43 0.89 -3.53
C ALA A 33 -1.19 1.75 -4.79
N GLU A 34 -2.23 2.27 -5.43
CA GLU A 34 -2.12 3.19 -6.57
C GLU A 34 -1.45 4.51 -6.17
N LYS A 35 -1.84 5.08 -5.02
CA LYS A 35 -1.19 6.28 -4.48
C LYS A 35 0.29 6.03 -4.19
N HIS A 36 0.62 4.88 -3.61
CA HIS A 36 2.00 4.51 -3.33
C HIS A 36 2.81 4.33 -4.61
N LEU A 37 2.27 3.66 -5.62
CA LEU A 37 2.92 3.52 -6.94
C LEU A 37 3.23 4.88 -7.55
N ARG A 38 2.26 5.81 -7.59
CA ARG A 38 2.49 7.17 -8.11
C ARG A 38 3.59 7.90 -7.35
N GLN A 39 3.68 7.71 -6.04
CA GLN A 39 4.75 8.29 -5.22
C GLN A 39 6.12 7.69 -5.57
N CYS A 40 6.22 6.37 -5.73
CA CYS A 40 7.45 5.70 -6.16
C CYS A 40 7.89 6.15 -7.55
N GLU A 41 6.95 6.25 -8.50
CA GLU A 41 7.21 6.77 -9.85
C GLU A 41 7.71 8.21 -9.82
N HIS A 42 7.06 9.07 -9.04
CA HIS A 42 7.50 10.45 -8.86
C HIS A 42 8.92 10.54 -8.28
N THR A 43 9.25 9.73 -7.28
CA THR A 43 10.61 9.65 -6.74
C THR A 43 11.62 9.20 -7.80
N ARG A 44 11.31 8.15 -8.56
CA ARG A 44 12.18 7.67 -9.65
C ARG A 44 12.42 8.74 -10.70
N HIS A 45 11.38 9.49 -11.09
CA HIS A 45 11.52 10.62 -12.01
C HIS A 45 12.44 11.71 -11.44
N ARG A 46 12.26 12.11 -10.17
CA ARG A 46 13.14 13.11 -9.55
C ARG A 46 14.60 12.67 -9.51
N VAL A 47 14.86 11.39 -9.27
CA VAL A 47 16.22 10.83 -9.28
C VAL A 47 16.78 10.79 -10.71
N ALA A 48 15.96 10.46 -11.71
CA ALA A 48 16.36 10.54 -13.12
C ALA A 48 16.71 11.98 -13.52
N ASP A 49 15.89 12.96 -13.16
CA ASP A 49 16.15 14.38 -13.42
C ASP A 49 17.42 14.88 -12.72
N ALA A 50 17.73 14.34 -11.54
CA ALA A 50 18.99 14.62 -10.83
C ALA A 50 20.17 14.00 -11.57
N MET A 51 20.05 12.75 -12.02
CA MET A 51 21.08 12.11 -12.86
C MET A 51 21.37 12.92 -14.11
N GLU A 52 20.35 13.37 -14.84
CA GLU A 52 20.53 14.16 -16.07
C GLU A 52 21.26 15.50 -15.81
N ARG A 53 20.93 16.17 -14.70
CA ARG A 53 21.56 17.44 -14.31
C ARG A 53 22.98 17.27 -13.79
N ASP A 54 23.22 16.26 -12.96
CA ASP A 54 24.44 16.12 -12.17
C ASP A 54 25.51 15.22 -12.82
N LEU A 55 25.16 14.44 -13.87
CA LEU A 55 26.13 13.70 -14.69
C LEU A 55 26.97 14.58 -15.62
N HIS A 56 26.80 15.91 -15.58
CA HIS A 56 27.65 16.81 -16.35
C HIS A 56 29.13 16.66 -15.93
N PRO A 57 30.05 16.41 -16.88
CA PRO A 57 31.39 15.85 -16.62
C PRO A 57 32.34 16.75 -15.81
N MET A 58 31.97 18.00 -15.51
CA MET A 58 32.85 18.94 -14.80
C MET A 58 32.57 19.11 -13.30
N THR A 59 31.49 18.54 -12.76
CA THR A 59 31.08 18.84 -11.37
C THR A 59 31.16 17.66 -10.40
N MET A 60 31.22 16.41 -10.87
CA MET A 60 31.07 15.23 -9.99
C MET A 60 32.17 14.19 -10.19
N ASP A 61 32.64 13.62 -9.08
CA ASP A 61 33.60 12.51 -9.07
C ASP A 61 32.93 11.15 -9.35
N GLU A 62 33.72 10.09 -9.52
CA GLU A 62 33.17 8.76 -9.82
C GLU A 62 32.35 8.20 -8.64
N ALA A 63 32.70 8.55 -7.40
CA ALA A 63 31.96 8.14 -6.22
C ALA A 63 30.54 8.74 -6.22
N GLY A 64 30.39 10.02 -6.54
CA GLY A 64 29.11 10.68 -6.72
C GLY A 64 28.29 10.05 -7.86
N ARG A 65 28.93 9.74 -9.00
CA ARG A 65 28.26 9.04 -10.11
C ARG A 65 27.76 7.65 -9.70
N ALA A 66 28.58 6.88 -9.00
CA ALA A 66 28.19 5.55 -8.51
C ALA A 66 27.01 5.63 -7.54
N ARG A 67 26.99 6.65 -6.66
CA ARG A 67 25.88 6.87 -5.73
C ARG A 67 24.57 7.21 -6.45
N LEU A 68 24.58 8.12 -7.43
CA LEU A 68 23.37 8.44 -8.20
C LEU A 68 22.82 7.22 -8.96
N ARG A 69 23.70 6.39 -9.53
CA ARG A 69 23.27 5.12 -10.17
C ARG A 69 22.63 4.17 -9.16
N ALA A 70 23.17 4.07 -7.95
CA ALA A 70 22.62 3.24 -6.88
C ALA A 70 21.25 3.77 -6.41
N ASP A 71 21.12 5.08 -6.23
CA ASP A 71 19.85 5.73 -5.84
C ASP A 71 18.76 5.50 -6.91
N TYR A 72 19.12 5.56 -8.19
CA TYR A 72 18.19 5.25 -9.29
C TYR A 72 17.79 3.77 -9.34
N ALA A 73 18.75 2.87 -9.10
CA ALA A 73 18.48 1.43 -9.02
C ALA A 73 17.52 1.12 -7.85
N ALA A 74 17.72 1.75 -6.68
CA ALA A 74 16.82 1.62 -5.53
C ALA A 74 15.41 2.14 -5.85
N ALA A 75 15.29 3.34 -6.43
CA ALA A 75 14.00 3.90 -6.82
C ALA A 75 13.26 3.04 -7.87
N THR A 76 14.01 2.38 -8.76
CA THR A 76 13.44 1.43 -9.73
C THR A 76 12.93 0.16 -9.04
N ALA A 77 13.67 -0.38 -8.07
CA ALA A 77 13.22 -1.52 -7.27
C ALA A 77 11.95 -1.20 -6.47
N ASP A 78 11.86 0.01 -5.89
CA ASP A 78 10.66 0.48 -5.18
C ASP A 78 9.43 0.54 -6.10
N VAL A 79 9.57 1.03 -7.33
CA VAL A 79 8.49 1.01 -8.32
C VAL A 79 8.04 -0.43 -8.61
N GLY A 80 8.99 -1.36 -8.82
CA GLY A 80 8.66 -2.77 -9.04
C GLY A 80 7.90 -3.40 -7.88
N ALA A 81 8.32 -3.11 -6.63
CA ALA A 81 7.62 -3.58 -5.43
C ALA A 81 6.20 -2.98 -5.33
N ALA A 82 6.04 -1.69 -5.62
CA ALA A 82 4.74 -1.02 -5.61
C ALA A 82 3.80 -1.55 -6.70
N GLN A 83 4.31 -1.86 -7.90
CA GLN A 83 3.54 -2.52 -8.97
C GLN A 83 3.05 -3.90 -8.53
N ALA A 84 3.92 -4.72 -7.95
CA ALA A 84 3.53 -6.04 -7.44
C ALA A 84 2.48 -5.94 -6.32
N ALA A 85 2.57 -4.92 -5.46
CA ALA A 85 1.55 -4.65 -4.44
C ALA A 85 0.20 -4.24 -5.05
N LEU A 86 0.21 -3.38 -6.07
CA LEU A 86 -1.01 -2.98 -6.79
C LEU A 86 -1.66 -4.16 -7.51
N GLU A 87 -0.89 -5.00 -8.20
CA GLU A 87 -1.41 -6.20 -8.84
C GLU A 87 -2.06 -7.14 -7.83
N ARG A 88 -1.43 -7.34 -6.66
CA ARG A 88 -2.00 -8.14 -5.59
C ARG A 88 -3.33 -7.55 -5.10
N ALA A 89 -3.38 -6.23 -4.89
CA ALA A 89 -4.61 -5.55 -4.45
C ALA A 89 -5.75 -5.71 -5.49
N ARG A 90 -5.44 -5.57 -6.79
CA ARG A 90 -6.40 -5.80 -7.88
C ARG A 90 -6.93 -7.23 -7.91
N ARG A 91 -6.07 -8.23 -7.71
CA ARG A 91 -6.49 -9.64 -7.65
C ARG A 91 -7.42 -9.90 -6.46
N ILE A 92 -7.15 -9.29 -5.30
CA ILE A 92 -8.02 -9.39 -4.12
C ILE A 92 -9.37 -8.73 -4.37
N GLU A 93 -9.39 -7.52 -4.93
CA GLU A 93 -10.63 -6.81 -5.29
C GLU A 93 -11.47 -7.62 -6.30
N GLN A 94 -10.84 -8.18 -7.33
CA GLN A 94 -11.51 -9.04 -8.31
C GLN A 94 -12.07 -10.34 -7.70
N ALA A 95 -11.32 -10.98 -6.80
CA ALA A 95 -11.78 -12.16 -6.08
C ALA A 95 -12.98 -11.83 -5.17
N ALA A 96 -12.93 -10.70 -4.45
CA ALA A 96 -14.04 -10.23 -3.63
C ALA A 96 -15.29 -9.92 -4.46
N ALA A 97 -15.13 -9.29 -5.63
CA ALA A 97 -16.23 -9.02 -6.55
C ALA A 97 -16.85 -10.30 -7.13
N THR A 98 -16.02 -11.31 -7.42
CA THR A 98 -16.48 -12.62 -7.92
C THR A 98 -17.27 -13.37 -6.84
N LEU A 99 -16.79 -13.35 -5.59
CA LEU A 99 -17.54 -13.91 -4.46
C LEU A 99 -18.89 -13.20 -4.27
N ALA A 100 -18.90 -11.87 -4.40
CA ALA A 100 -20.14 -11.12 -4.29
C ALA A 100 -21.15 -11.45 -5.39
N ALA A 101 -20.70 -11.58 -6.63
CA ALA A 101 -21.54 -12.01 -7.75
C ALA A 101 -22.09 -13.43 -7.53
N ALA A 102 -21.25 -14.37 -7.08
CA ALA A 102 -21.66 -15.75 -6.82
C ALA A 102 -22.67 -15.88 -5.66
N ILE A 103 -22.58 -15.01 -4.66
CA ILE A 103 -23.56 -14.97 -3.56
C ILE A 103 -24.90 -14.37 -4.05
N ALA A 104 -24.84 -13.32 -4.87
CA ALA A 104 -26.03 -12.67 -5.41
C ALA A 104 -26.79 -13.55 -6.43
N ASP A 105 -26.11 -14.48 -7.11
CA ASP A 105 -26.72 -15.34 -8.11
C ASP A 105 -27.61 -16.44 -7.47
N ASP A 106 -28.93 -16.33 -7.69
CA ASP A 106 -29.93 -17.32 -7.28
C ASP A 106 -29.99 -18.54 -8.21
N ALA A 107 -29.44 -18.44 -9.44
CA ALA A 107 -29.57 -19.49 -10.45
C ALA A 107 -28.64 -20.70 -10.19
N LEU A 108 -27.60 -20.53 -9.36
CA LEU A 108 -26.60 -21.56 -9.07
C LEU A 108 -26.44 -21.79 -7.55
N PRO A 109 -27.33 -22.58 -6.92
CA PRO A 109 -27.33 -22.80 -5.47
C PRO A 109 -26.01 -23.37 -4.92
N ALA A 110 -25.32 -24.22 -5.69
CA ALA A 110 -24.02 -24.79 -5.32
C ALA A 110 -22.88 -23.74 -5.31
N ALA A 111 -22.92 -22.78 -6.23
CA ALA A 111 -21.96 -21.68 -6.30
C ALA A 111 -22.15 -20.74 -5.10
N ARG A 112 -23.40 -20.44 -4.75
CA ARG A 112 -23.74 -19.66 -3.55
C ARG A 112 -23.22 -20.34 -2.27
N VAL A 113 -23.53 -21.61 -2.04
CA VAL A 113 -23.08 -22.35 -0.84
C VAL A 113 -21.55 -22.31 -0.71
N THR A 114 -20.84 -22.49 -1.82
CA THR A 114 -19.36 -22.45 -1.82
C THR A 114 -18.83 -21.05 -1.52
N ALA A 115 -19.40 -20.01 -2.14
CA ALA A 115 -19.00 -18.63 -1.91
C ALA A 115 -19.30 -18.17 -0.47
N THR A 116 -20.43 -18.59 0.11
CA THR A 116 -20.77 -18.35 1.51
C THR A 116 -19.77 -19.04 2.46
N ALA A 117 -19.41 -20.30 2.22
CA ALA A 117 -18.41 -20.99 3.02
C ALA A 117 -17.03 -20.30 2.99
N ILE A 118 -16.63 -19.80 1.82
CA ILE A 118 -15.39 -19.02 1.67
C ILE A 118 -15.49 -17.69 2.42
N ALA A 119 -16.64 -16.99 2.32
CA ALA A 119 -16.87 -15.75 3.05
C ALA A 119 -16.83 -15.96 4.57
N ASP A 120 -17.44 -17.03 5.09
CA ASP A 120 -17.40 -17.36 6.52
C ASP A 120 -15.97 -17.61 7.02
N VAL A 121 -15.12 -18.28 6.23
CA VAL A 121 -13.68 -18.44 6.55
C VAL A 121 -12.96 -17.09 6.59
N ILE A 122 -13.27 -16.16 5.68
CA ILE A 122 -12.67 -14.82 5.66
C ILE A 122 -13.12 -13.99 6.88
N VAL A 123 -14.39 -14.09 7.25
CA VAL A 123 -14.96 -13.40 8.42
C VAL A 123 -14.36 -13.92 9.72
N MET A 124 -14.29 -15.25 9.87
CA MET A 124 -13.73 -15.88 11.07
C MET A 124 -12.20 -15.77 11.12
N GLY A 125 -11.52 -15.78 9.96
CA GLY A 125 -10.07 -15.55 9.86
C GLY A 125 -9.67 -14.12 10.20
N ARG A 126 -10.48 -13.11 9.85
CA ARG A 126 -10.27 -11.71 10.24
C ARG A 126 -10.33 -11.47 11.75
N ALA A 127 -11.02 -12.32 12.52
CA ALA A 127 -11.02 -12.22 13.98
C ALA A 127 -9.65 -12.54 14.61
N VAL A 128 -8.77 -13.24 13.88
CA VAL A 128 -7.44 -13.67 14.36
C VAL A 128 -6.36 -12.64 14.01
N GLU A 129 -6.53 -11.88 12.92
CA GLU A 129 -5.60 -10.81 12.53
C GLU A 129 -5.90 -9.50 13.27
N ARG A 130 -5.76 -9.51 14.60
CA ARG A 130 -5.56 -8.26 15.33
C ARG A 130 -4.26 -7.62 14.85
N PRO A 131 -4.23 -6.31 14.55
CA PRO A 131 -2.98 -5.65 14.18
C PRO A 131 -2.04 -5.75 15.38
N VAL A 132 -0.99 -6.55 15.25
CA VAL A 132 0.18 -6.46 16.11
C VAL A 132 0.74 -5.07 15.85
N ARG A 133 0.32 -4.09 16.67
CA ARG A 133 1.01 -2.82 16.86
C ARG A 133 2.36 -3.13 17.49
N GLY A 134 3.26 -3.66 16.67
CA GLY A 134 4.60 -4.12 17.04
C GLY A 134 5.63 -3.33 16.26
N ARG A 135 5.92 -2.12 16.75
CA ARG A 135 7.29 -1.62 16.88
C ARG A 135 8.14 -1.60 15.59
N ALA A 136 7.80 -0.73 14.65
CA ALA A 136 8.83 -0.17 13.77
C ALA A 136 9.62 0.88 14.57
N ALA A 137 10.90 0.58 14.78
CA ALA A 137 11.80 1.31 15.64
C ALA A 137 11.86 2.81 15.29
N ARG A 138 11.79 3.65 16.34
CA ARG A 138 12.32 5.02 16.30
C ARG A 138 13.81 4.93 15.95
N ALA A 139 14.14 5.03 14.67
CA ALA A 139 15.48 5.46 14.27
C ALA A 139 15.57 6.94 14.63
N SER A 140 16.24 7.20 15.75
CA SER A 140 16.60 8.51 16.25
C SER A 140 17.44 9.26 15.21
N ALA A 141 16.81 10.13 14.41
CA ALA A 141 17.52 11.21 13.75
C ALA A 141 17.94 12.22 14.83
N ARG A 142 19.18 12.10 15.31
CA ARG A 142 19.85 13.12 16.13
C ARG A 142 19.71 14.48 15.42
N PRO A 143 19.17 15.52 16.07
CA PRO A 143 19.34 16.88 15.55
C PRO A 143 20.79 17.29 15.81
N ALA A 144 21.58 17.46 14.75
CA ALA A 144 22.85 18.15 14.81
C ALA A 144 22.58 19.62 15.18
N ARG A 145 22.71 19.95 16.47
CA ARG A 145 22.74 21.33 16.94
C ARG A 145 24.13 21.93 16.69
N ARG A 146 24.09 23.08 16.00
CA ARG A 146 24.98 24.26 16.05
C ARG A 146 26.34 24.21 15.35
N ALA A 147 26.46 25.07 14.33
CA ALA A 147 27.46 26.12 14.34
C ALA A 147 26.75 27.47 14.11
N VAL A 148 26.83 28.32 15.12
CA VAL A 148 26.47 29.74 15.07
C VAL A 148 27.62 30.46 14.36
N GLN A 149 27.38 31.10 13.22
CA GLN A 149 28.22 32.20 12.76
C GLN A 149 27.36 33.46 12.70
N ARG A 150 27.52 34.29 13.74
CA ARG A 150 27.19 35.71 13.70
C ARG A 150 28.08 36.36 12.64
N ARG A 151 27.49 37.08 11.70
CA ARG A 151 28.17 38.11 10.92
C ARG A 151 27.35 39.39 10.98
N ASP A 152 28.02 40.42 11.49
CA ASP A 152 27.91 41.83 11.10
C ASP A 152 26.66 42.61 11.54
N ILE A 153 26.73 43.17 12.74
CA ILE A 153 26.02 44.40 13.11
C ILE A 153 27.10 45.45 13.42
N PRO A 154 27.21 46.56 12.66
CA PRO A 154 28.16 47.62 12.96
C PRO A 154 27.66 48.48 14.16
N PRO A 155 28.57 49.07 14.96
CA PRO A 155 28.18 49.94 16.05
C PRO A 155 27.65 51.28 15.52
N ARG A 156 26.47 51.69 16.02
CA ARG A 156 25.97 53.07 15.92
C ARG A 156 26.86 53.97 16.77
N SER A 157 27.56 54.91 16.13
CA SER A 157 28.16 56.06 16.79
C SER A 157 27.08 56.97 17.37
N ALA A 158 27.33 57.47 18.58
CA ALA A 158 26.61 58.57 19.21
C ALA A 158 27.01 59.92 18.58
#